data_AF-A0A7Y5GY65-F1
#
_entry.id   AF-A0A7Y5GY65-F1
#
_cell.length_a   1.000
_cell.length_b   1.000
_cell.length_c   1.000
_cell.angle_alpha   90.00
_cell.angle_beta   90.00
_cell.angle_gamma   90.00
#
_symmetry.space_group_name_H-M   'P 1'
#
loop_
_entity.id
_entity.type
_entity.pdbx_description
1 polymer ?
#
loop_
_entity_poly.entity_id
_entity_poly.type
_entity_poly.pdbx_seq_one_letter_code
_entity_poly.pdbx_strand_id
1 'polypeptide(L)'
;AVQQIETAPAGGCGVVGGERTGDCYGLVIRVFPYVFVLPLELPVTSGYDLLYKITPEPNANWDSAAQVPYAINNAADLNDVAIGRVGYYVETIDNNGNAFWVWATLKAPTTDLAKLGVPTDWTFDQQVFDLTVQSNKPGIPTLSGVSGGNMEFWPDCYVTGSNTIYDYDDDSNGSTDCFGSMQIHYGGQTIFAFNGWSAANADDFGVGSQPVAHPDWTFAANVAQYAVKNVYVFVQPLDPQAETAGYQPVYALDIPSGAVNWDTAAQVPYSLNNTALLGGPISRYGYYVELVSGGNFYWVWASMAALHPSAVKAGIPVDDVFDGAVNNLTIKTNHPGITPVTNSSGGKVEFWSNCYSVGANNVYDYDDDTAGTDCYGSMQLFSGTNTVFALNAWSYGTTAVDIGLGNSPGPHPDWTFAANAGNYSIRRMVVYVKQ
;
A
#
# COMPACT_ATOMS: atom_id res chain seq x y z
N ALA A 1 -27.12 -20.58 45.47
CA ALA A 1 -26.33 -20.72 46.70
C ALA A 1 -24.89 -20.98 46.29
N VAL A 2 -24.02 -19.99 46.38
CA VAL A 2 -22.59 -20.15 46.07
C VAL A 2 -21.78 -19.41 47.13
N GLN A 3 -20.73 -20.10 47.56
CA GLN A 3 -19.83 -19.79 48.65
C GLN A 3 -18.97 -18.55 48.40
N GLN A 4 -18.56 -17.99 49.54
CA GLN A 4 -17.51 -17.00 49.81
C GLN A 4 -16.34 -16.96 48.81
N ILE A 5 -15.95 -15.73 48.43
CA ILE A 5 -14.66 -15.40 47.80
C ILE A 5 -13.75 -14.89 48.93
N GLU A 6 -12.60 -15.54 49.13
CA GLU A 6 -11.49 -15.00 49.92
C GLU A 6 -10.65 -14.06 49.05
N THR A 7 -10.44 -12.84 49.52
CA THR A 7 -9.53 -11.86 48.93
C THR A 7 -8.11 -12.05 49.47
N ALA A 8 -7.12 -12.17 48.59
CA ALA A 8 -5.70 -11.95 48.94
C ALA A 8 -5.32 -10.47 48.73
N PRO A 9 -4.38 -9.90 49.52
CA PRO A 9 -4.19 -8.46 49.62
C PRO A 9 -3.37 -7.86 48.47
N ALA A 10 -3.73 -6.64 48.09
CA ALA A 10 -3.01 -5.80 47.13
C ALA A 10 -1.63 -5.38 47.66
N GLY A 11 -0.59 -5.64 46.86
CA GLY A 11 0.75 -5.11 47.06
C GLY A 11 1.12 -4.10 45.97
N GLY A 12 1.19 -2.82 46.36
CA GLY A 12 2.18 -1.84 45.90
C GLY A 12 2.18 -1.35 44.45
N CYS A 13 1.48 -0.26 44.18
CA CYS A 13 1.91 0.75 43.20
C CYS A 13 1.75 2.14 43.84
N GLY A 14 2.87 2.79 44.14
CA GLY A 14 2.94 4.14 44.69
C GLY A 14 3.66 5.08 43.72
N VAL A 15 3.18 6.32 43.64
CA VAL A 15 3.78 7.40 42.85
C VAL A 15 4.69 8.22 43.77
N VAL A 16 5.98 8.34 43.42
CA VAL A 16 6.86 9.41 43.93
C VAL A 16 7.71 9.91 42.78
N GLY A 17 7.57 11.20 42.44
CA GLY A 17 8.56 11.91 41.61
C GLY A 17 8.52 11.64 40.11
N GLY A 18 7.37 11.82 39.46
CA GLY A 18 7.34 12.36 38.09
C GLY A 18 8.06 11.62 36.96
N GLU A 19 8.15 10.28 36.95
CA GLU A 19 8.46 9.49 35.75
C GLU A 19 7.63 8.20 35.72
N ARG A 20 7.09 7.81 34.55
CA ARG A 20 6.38 6.53 34.34
C ARG A 20 7.38 5.47 33.87
N THR A 21 7.51 4.38 34.61
CA THR A 21 8.15 3.15 34.13
C THR A 21 7.28 1.95 34.52
N GLY A 22 6.82 1.16 33.54
CA GLY A 22 6.27 -0.19 33.74
C GLY A 22 4.82 -0.39 33.31
N ASP A 23 4.60 -1.36 32.42
CA ASP A 23 3.30 -1.79 31.88
C ASP A 23 2.37 -2.35 32.95
N CYS A 24 1.13 -1.89 32.95
CA CYS A 24 0.03 -2.46 33.73
C CYS A 24 -1.24 -2.47 32.87
N TYR A 25 -1.46 -3.55 32.12
CA TYR A 25 -2.77 -3.84 31.53
C TYR A 25 -3.17 -5.28 31.84
N GLY A 26 -4.31 -5.43 32.50
CA GLY A 26 -4.91 -6.70 32.86
C GLY A 26 -6.26 -6.44 33.55
N LEU A 27 -7.28 -6.11 32.76
CA LEU A 27 -8.67 -6.01 33.22
C LEU A 27 -9.38 -7.32 32.88
N VAL A 28 -9.69 -8.14 33.88
CA VAL A 28 -10.54 -9.33 33.72
C VAL A 28 -11.96 -8.96 34.15
N ILE A 29 -12.89 -8.91 33.18
CA ILE A 29 -14.33 -8.84 33.45
C ILE A 29 -14.97 -10.13 32.92
N ARG A 30 -15.70 -10.86 33.78
CA ARG A 30 -16.57 -11.96 33.36
C ARG A 30 -18.02 -11.51 33.42
N VAL A 31 -18.72 -11.53 32.29
CA VAL A 31 -20.19 -11.50 32.23
C VAL A 31 -20.64 -12.57 31.23
N PHE A 32 -21.54 -13.46 31.67
CA PHE A 32 -22.32 -14.36 30.81
C PHE A 32 -23.79 -13.91 30.83
N PRO A 33 -24.60 -14.19 29.79
CA PRO A 33 -24.34 -15.12 28.68
C PRO A 33 -24.26 -14.36 27.34
N TYR A 34 -23.21 -13.57 27.14
CA TYR A 34 -22.77 -13.21 25.81
C TYR A 34 -21.27 -13.45 25.81
N VAL A 35 -20.83 -14.48 25.08
CA VAL A 35 -19.41 -14.70 24.84
C VAL A 35 -18.96 -13.54 23.96
N PHE A 36 -18.48 -12.47 24.58
CA PHE A 36 -17.57 -11.55 23.91
C PHE A 36 -16.31 -12.35 23.65
N VAL A 37 -16.22 -12.94 22.44
CA VAL A 37 -14.95 -13.41 21.91
C VAL A 37 -14.13 -12.14 21.73
N LEU A 38 -13.23 -11.86 22.68
CA LEU A 38 -12.11 -10.96 22.41
C LEU A 38 -11.47 -11.47 21.12
N PRO A 39 -11.12 -10.60 20.15
CA PRO A 39 -10.45 -11.06 18.94
C PRO A 39 -9.30 -11.96 19.37
N LEU A 40 -9.20 -13.12 18.73
CA LEU A 40 -8.08 -14.03 18.92
C LEU A 40 -6.82 -13.15 18.80
N GLU A 41 -5.95 -13.16 19.83
CA GLU A 41 -4.89 -12.14 20.05
C GLU A 41 -4.50 -11.43 18.75
N LEU A 42 -4.96 -10.18 18.56
CA LEU A 42 -4.62 -9.44 17.34
C LEU A 42 -3.08 -9.47 17.24
N PRO A 43 -2.50 -10.11 16.20
CA PRO A 43 -1.06 -10.05 15.99
C PRO A 43 -0.66 -8.59 15.94
N VAL A 44 0.60 -8.28 16.25
CA VAL A 44 1.09 -6.91 16.38
C VAL A 44 0.74 -6.09 15.13
N THR A 45 -0.41 -5.40 15.15
CA THR A 45 -0.85 -4.41 14.15
C THR A 45 -0.21 -3.06 14.46
N SER A 46 0.85 -3.03 15.26
CA SER A 46 1.55 -1.79 15.61
C SER A 46 1.98 -1.08 14.32
N GLY A 47 1.58 0.18 14.19
CA GLY A 47 1.81 0.98 12.99
C GLY A 47 0.77 0.81 11.89
N TYR A 48 -0.30 0.04 12.12
CA TYR A 48 -1.45 -0.07 11.21
C TYR A 48 -2.72 0.50 11.84
N ASP A 49 -3.49 1.22 11.04
CA ASP A 49 -4.81 1.74 11.39
C ASP A 49 -5.90 0.82 10.84
N LEU A 50 -6.94 0.56 11.64
CA LEU A 50 -8.08 -0.26 11.22
C LEU A 50 -8.91 0.52 10.21
N LEU A 51 -9.04 0.00 8.99
CA LEU A 51 -9.84 0.59 7.92
C LEU A 51 -11.26 0.00 7.90
N TYR A 52 -11.36 -1.32 7.77
CA TYR A 52 -12.64 -2.03 7.71
C TYR A 52 -12.70 -3.19 8.68
N LYS A 53 -13.90 -3.48 9.18
CA LYS A 53 -14.25 -4.78 9.75
C LYS A 53 -15.50 -5.29 9.07
N ILE A 54 -15.46 -6.52 8.58
CA ILE A 54 -16.64 -7.23 8.10
C ILE A 54 -16.74 -8.61 8.74
N THR A 55 -17.98 -9.03 8.91
CA THR A 55 -18.34 -10.39 9.27
C THR A 55 -19.14 -10.95 8.11
N PRO A 56 -18.58 -11.83 7.25
CA PRO A 56 -19.36 -12.51 6.23
C PRO A 56 -20.63 -13.12 6.79
N GLU A 57 -21.72 -13.04 6.05
CA GLU A 57 -23.00 -13.63 6.39
C GLU A 57 -23.41 -14.60 5.29
N PRO A 58 -24.07 -15.72 5.62
CA PRO A 58 -24.49 -16.67 4.60
C PRO A 58 -25.63 -16.08 3.77
N ASN A 59 -25.63 -16.39 2.47
CA ASN A 59 -26.56 -15.91 1.46
C ASN A 59 -26.45 -14.40 1.20
N ALA A 60 -25.23 -13.85 1.21
CA ALA A 60 -25.04 -12.45 0.84
C ALA A 60 -25.35 -12.22 -0.65
N ASN A 61 -25.79 -11.00 -0.96
CA ASN A 61 -26.02 -10.51 -2.33
C ASN A 61 -25.58 -9.05 -2.41
N TRP A 62 -24.25 -8.85 -2.36
CA TRP A 62 -23.60 -7.55 -2.34
C TRP A 62 -23.00 -7.25 -3.73
N ASP A 63 -23.77 -6.52 -4.54
CA ASP A 63 -23.42 -6.19 -5.93
C ASP A 63 -22.98 -4.72 -6.06
N SER A 64 -22.76 -4.05 -4.92
CA SER A 64 -22.28 -2.67 -4.84
C SER A 64 -21.68 -2.39 -3.47
N ALA A 65 -20.78 -1.41 -3.43
CA ALA A 65 -20.08 -1.05 -2.18
C ALA A 65 -21.03 -0.66 -1.03
N ALA A 66 -22.21 -0.12 -1.35
CA ALA A 66 -23.21 0.28 -0.37
C ALA A 66 -23.95 -0.91 0.28
N GLN A 67 -23.93 -2.09 -0.34
CA GLN A 67 -24.55 -3.30 0.19
C GLN A 67 -23.65 -4.03 1.18
N VAL A 68 -22.34 -3.78 1.16
CA VAL A 68 -21.37 -4.46 2.03
C VAL A 68 -21.52 -3.97 3.48
N PRO A 69 -21.93 -4.83 4.43
CA PRO A 69 -22.27 -4.44 5.79
C PRO A 69 -21.01 -4.38 6.67
N TYR A 70 -20.16 -3.38 6.43
CA TYR A 70 -19.01 -3.12 7.29
C TYR A 70 -19.46 -2.74 8.71
N ALA A 71 -19.07 -3.55 9.69
CA ALA A 71 -19.26 -3.25 11.11
C ALA A 71 -18.39 -2.07 11.58
N ILE A 72 -17.24 -1.87 10.92
CA ILE A 72 -16.37 -0.70 11.06
C ILE A 72 -15.98 -0.25 9.66
N ASN A 73 -16.11 1.06 9.40
CA ASN A 73 -15.68 1.71 8.18
C ASN A 73 -15.07 3.07 8.54
N ASN A 74 -13.74 3.13 8.61
CA ASN A 74 -12.97 4.32 8.93
C ASN A 74 -12.41 5.02 7.68
N ALA A 75 -12.89 4.68 6.48
CA ALA A 75 -12.32 5.20 5.23
C ALA A 75 -12.36 6.73 5.15
N ALA A 76 -13.44 7.34 5.65
CA ALA A 76 -13.56 8.80 5.68
C ALA A 76 -12.54 9.45 6.63
N ASP A 77 -12.27 8.84 7.79
CA ASP A 77 -11.32 9.34 8.78
C ASP A 77 -9.86 9.18 8.34
N LEU A 78 -9.60 8.22 7.44
CA LEU A 78 -8.26 7.89 6.94
C LEU A 78 -7.99 8.45 5.54
N ASN A 79 -8.91 9.20 4.94
CA ASN A 79 -8.79 9.65 3.54
C ASN A 79 -7.58 10.56 3.26
N ASP A 80 -7.05 11.23 4.30
CA ASP A 80 -5.87 12.09 4.20
C ASP A 80 -4.55 11.37 4.56
N VAL A 81 -4.61 10.06 4.82
CA VAL A 81 -3.45 9.23 5.15
C VAL A 81 -2.88 8.63 3.87
N ALA A 82 -1.67 9.03 3.49
CA ALA A 82 -0.90 8.30 2.49
C ALA A 82 -0.63 6.88 3.03
N ILE A 83 -0.91 5.84 2.25
CA ILE A 83 -0.73 4.44 2.68
C ILE A 83 0.36 3.70 1.91
N GLY A 84 1.12 2.89 2.63
CA GLY A 84 2.22 2.10 2.09
C GLY A 84 1.89 0.62 1.96
N ARG A 85 1.18 0.08 2.95
CA ARG A 85 0.82 -1.34 3.01
C ARG A 85 -0.64 -1.50 3.39
N VAL A 86 -1.22 -2.62 2.99
CA VAL A 86 -2.51 -3.09 3.48
C VAL A 86 -2.29 -4.39 4.24
N GLY A 87 -3.07 -4.62 5.28
CA GLY A 87 -3.06 -5.81 6.11
C GLY A 87 -4.44 -6.42 6.22
N TYR A 88 -4.53 -7.73 6.03
CA TYR A 88 -5.75 -8.51 6.21
C TYR A 88 -5.56 -9.43 7.40
N TYR A 89 -6.35 -9.19 8.46
CA TYR A 89 -6.47 -10.12 9.58
C TYR A 89 -7.78 -10.90 9.43
N VAL A 90 -7.68 -12.21 9.31
CA VAL A 90 -8.84 -13.09 9.15
C VAL A 90 -8.86 -14.09 10.29
N GLU A 91 -9.97 -14.16 11.03
CA GLU A 91 -10.16 -15.09 12.14
C GLU A 91 -11.40 -15.96 11.94
N THR A 92 -11.26 -17.24 12.31
CA THR A 92 -12.31 -18.24 12.25
C THR A 92 -12.45 -18.98 13.58
N ILE A 93 -13.67 -19.31 13.96
CA ILE A 93 -13.98 -20.37 14.91
C ILE A 93 -15.02 -21.26 14.26
N ASP A 94 -14.66 -22.50 13.93
CA ASP A 94 -15.60 -23.46 13.34
C ASP A 94 -16.60 -24.00 14.40
N ASN A 95 -17.63 -24.70 13.93
CA ASN A 95 -18.63 -25.32 14.82
C ASN A 95 -18.07 -26.39 15.77
N ASN A 96 -16.84 -26.86 15.57
CA ASN A 96 -16.13 -27.77 16.47
C ASN A 96 -15.28 -27.02 17.51
N GLY A 97 -15.27 -25.69 17.47
CA GLY A 97 -14.51 -24.83 18.36
C GLY A 97 -13.04 -24.66 17.96
N ASN A 98 -12.63 -25.08 16.77
CA ASN A 98 -11.27 -24.84 16.29
C ASN A 98 -11.12 -23.37 15.90
N ALA A 99 -10.16 -22.69 16.54
CA ALA A 99 -9.92 -21.27 16.36
C ALA A 99 -8.63 -21.03 15.55
N PHE A 100 -8.75 -20.41 14.38
CA PHE A 100 -7.62 -20.09 13.50
C PHE A 100 -7.60 -18.62 13.12
N TRP A 101 -6.41 -18.08 12.92
CA TRP A 101 -6.22 -16.74 12.39
C TRP A 101 -5.06 -16.68 11.40
N VAL A 102 -5.12 -15.71 10.50
CA VAL A 102 -3.99 -15.32 9.65
C VAL A 102 -3.91 -13.80 9.56
N TRP A 103 -2.68 -13.30 9.57
CA TRP A 103 -2.33 -11.91 9.32
C TRP A 103 -1.44 -11.86 8.09
N ALA A 104 -1.97 -11.27 7.02
CA ALA A 104 -1.27 -11.13 5.75
C ALA A 104 -1.13 -9.64 5.44
N THR A 105 0.09 -9.13 5.38
CA THR A 105 0.36 -7.73 4.97
C THR A 105 1.12 -7.71 3.66
N LEU A 106 0.76 -6.78 2.79
CA LEU A 106 1.36 -6.65 1.46
C LEU A 106 1.46 -5.18 1.07
N LYS A 107 2.26 -4.91 0.04
CA LYS A 107 2.34 -3.59 -0.59
C LYS A 107 0.95 -3.21 -1.11
N ALA A 108 0.39 -2.09 -0.63
CA ALA A 108 -0.97 -1.70 -1.00
C ALA A 108 -1.07 -1.52 -2.53
N PRO A 109 -2.01 -2.22 -3.21
CA PRO A 109 -2.13 -2.19 -4.67
C PRO A 109 -2.67 -0.84 -5.19
N THR A 110 -3.21 -0.02 -4.30
CA THR A 110 -3.83 1.28 -4.59
C THR A 110 -3.72 2.20 -3.36
N THR A 111 -3.89 3.52 -3.53
CA THR A 111 -4.16 4.44 -2.42
C THR A 111 -5.64 4.62 -2.15
N ASP A 112 -6.51 4.18 -3.06
CA ASP A 112 -7.96 4.31 -2.91
C ASP A 112 -8.45 3.35 -1.82
N LEU A 113 -8.77 3.90 -0.65
CA LEU A 113 -9.20 3.12 0.52
C LEU A 113 -10.48 2.32 0.22
N ALA A 114 -11.34 2.80 -0.68
CA ALA A 114 -12.57 2.10 -1.05
C ALA A 114 -12.30 0.79 -1.82
N LYS A 115 -11.07 0.60 -2.32
CA LYS A 115 -10.63 -0.57 -3.08
C LYS A 115 -9.76 -1.54 -2.27
N LEU A 116 -9.81 -1.47 -0.94
CA LEU A 116 -9.05 -2.37 -0.05
C LEU A 116 -9.94 -3.35 0.72
N GLY A 117 -11.26 -3.23 0.60
CA GLY A 117 -12.25 -4.09 1.23
C GLY A 117 -12.73 -5.24 0.33
N VAL A 118 -13.99 -5.64 0.50
CA VAL A 118 -14.69 -6.58 -0.39
C VAL A 118 -14.85 -5.96 -1.79
N PRO A 119 -14.41 -6.64 -2.87
CA PRO A 119 -14.48 -6.11 -4.24
C PRO A 119 -15.86 -6.28 -4.86
N THR A 120 -16.70 -5.24 -4.80
CA THR A 120 -18.03 -5.26 -5.45
C THR A 120 -18.04 -4.62 -6.84
N ASP A 121 -17.12 -3.69 -7.12
CA ASP A 121 -17.17 -2.85 -8.33
C ASP A 121 -15.78 -2.59 -8.94
N TRP A 122 -14.80 -3.39 -8.55
CA TRP A 122 -13.40 -3.23 -8.94
C TRP A 122 -12.67 -4.58 -8.89
N THR A 123 -11.60 -4.68 -9.67
CA THR A 123 -10.83 -5.91 -9.83
C THR A 123 -9.35 -5.66 -9.55
N PHE A 124 -8.76 -6.53 -8.74
CA PHE A 124 -7.34 -6.81 -8.69
C PHE A 124 -7.14 -8.31 -8.91
N ASP A 125 -6.73 -8.66 -10.13
CA ASP A 125 -6.19 -9.96 -10.46
C ASP A 125 -4.71 -9.78 -10.79
N GLN A 126 -3.85 -9.95 -9.78
CA GLN A 126 -2.43 -9.62 -9.92
C GLN A 126 -1.55 -10.23 -8.83
N GLN A 127 -0.25 -10.28 -9.15
CA GLN A 127 0.77 -10.56 -8.15
C GLN A 127 0.83 -9.48 -7.07
N VAL A 128 1.07 -9.92 -5.83
CA VAL A 128 1.34 -9.05 -4.69
C VAL A 128 2.81 -9.11 -4.28
N PHE A 129 3.27 -8.00 -3.71
CA PHE A 129 4.66 -7.77 -3.36
C PHE A 129 4.81 -7.43 -1.89
N ASP A 130 6.01 -7.66 -1.36
CA ASP A 130 6.33 -7.42 0.05
C ASP A 130 5.30 -8.12 0.95
N LEU A 131 4.98 -9.38 0.66
CA LEU A 131 4.03 -10.19 1.41
C LEU A 131 4.69 -10.71 2.69
N THR A 132 4.07 -10.44 3.83
CA THR A 132 4.40 -11.00 5.14
C THR A 132 3.18 -11.73 5.67
N VAL A 133 3.37 -12.96 6.16
CA VAL A 133 2.27 -13.81 6.64
C VAL A 133 2.64 -14.39 7.99
N GLN A 134 1.72 -14.27 8.94
CA GLN A 134 1.76 -14.95 10.24
C GLN A 134 0.42 -15.64 10.47
N SER A 135 0.43 -16.82 11.09
CA SER A 135 -0.80 -17.58 11.36
C SER A 135 -0.57 -18.60 12.47
N ASN A 136 -1.64 -18.97 13.18
CA ASN A 136 -1.65 -20.15 14.05
C ASN A 136 -2.19 -21.42 13.35
N LYS A 137 -2.63 -21.32 12.08
CA LYS A 137 -3.16 -22.44 11.30
C LYS A 137 -2.01 -23.30 10.76
N PRO A 138 -1.94 -24.60 11.10
CA PRO A 138 -0.95 -25.50 10.51
C PRO A 138 -1.08 -25.54 8.98
N GLY A 139 0.04 -25.47 8.28
CA GLY A 139 0.10 -25.50 6.82
C GLY A 139 0.32 -24.13 6.18
N ILE A 140 -0.03 -23.02 6.85
CA ILE A 140 0.23 -21.67 6.32
C ILE A 140 1.70 -21.31 6.57
N PRO A 141 2.47 -20.91 5.54
CA PRO A 141 3.87 -20.52 5.71
C PRO A 141 4.01 -19.21 6.49
N THR A 142 5.04 -19.10 7.31
CA THR A 142 5.48 -17.81 7.85
C THR A 142 6.34 -17.11 6.81
N LEU A 143 5.89 -15.94 6.34
CA LEU A 143 6.56 -15.17 5.28
C LEU A 143 7.00 -13.81 5.83
N SER A 144 8.08 -13.27 5.28
CA SER A 144 8.60 -11.94 5.65
C SER A 144 9.08 -11.20 4.40
N GLY A 145 8.27 -10.26 3.91
CA GLY A 145 8.61 -9.38 2.80
C GLY A 145 8.93 -10.09 1.48
N VAL A 146 8.22 -11.18 1.17
CA VAL A 146 8.45 -11.96 -0.05
C VAL A 146 7.72 -11.36 -1.25
N SER A 147 8.27 -11.53 -2.45
CA SER A 147 7.55 -11.26 -3.70
C SER A 147 6.85 -12.52 -4.22
N GLY A 148 5.83 -12.36 -5.06
CA GLY A 148 5.21 -13.45 -5.80
C GLY A 148 4.05 -14.14 -5.09
N GLY A 149 3.33 -13.43 -4.22
CA GLY A 149 1.97 -13.85 -3.86
C GLY A 149 1.00 -13.53 -5.00
N ASN A 150 -0.22 -14.06 -4.94
CA ASN A 150 -1.31 -13.73 -5.86
C ASN A 150 -2.48 -13.10 -5.09
N MET A 151 -3.15 -12.12 -5.68
CA MET A 151 -4.39 -11.52 -5.20
C MET A 151 -5.46 -11.72 -6.25
N GLU A 152 -6.55 -12.36 -5.83
CA GLU A 152 -7.71 -12.68 -6.65
C GLU A 152 -8.94 -11.96 -6.08
N PHE A 153 -9.06 -10.67 -6.42
CA PHE A 153 -10.07 -9.77 -5.87
C PHE A 153 -10.96 -9.26 -7.00
N TRP A 154 -12.21 -9.69 -7.10
CA TRP A 154 -13.19 -9.24 -8.11
C TRP A 154 -14.63 -9.58 -7.70
N PRO A 155 -15.67 -8.92 -8.25
CA PRO A 155 -17.08 -9.29 -8.06
C PRO A 155 -17.60 -10.37 -9.03
N ASP A 156 -16.80 -10.70 -10.03
CA ASP A 156 -17.21 -11.42 -11.23
C ASP A 156 -17.50 -12.92 -11.03
N CYS A 157 -18.05 -13.53 -12.08
CA CYS A 157 -18.17 -14.96 -12.31
C CYS A 157 -16.78 -15.65 -12.37
N TYR A 158 -16.64 -16.77 -11.65
CA TYR A 158 -15.45 -17.62 -11.64
C TYR A 158 -15.27 -18.44 -12.92
N VAL A 159 -14.03 -18.56 -13.38
CA VAL A 159 -13.55 -19.63 -14.27
C VAL A 159 -12.24 -20.20 -13.75
N THR A 160 -11.99 -21.47 -14.04
CA THR A 160 -10.73 -22.11 -13.64
C THR A 160 -9.56 -21.53 -14.41
N GLY A 161 -8.42 -21.51 -13.75
CA GLY A 161 -7.12 -21.24 -14.35
C GLY A 161 -6.65 -22.29 -15.37
N SER A 162 -5.33 -22.31 -15.56
CA SER A 162 -4.68 -23.15 -16.58
C SER A 162 -4.78 -24.66 -16.29
N ASN A 163 -5.04 -25.03 -15.04
CA ASN A 163 -5.00 -26.41 -14.56
C ASN A 163 -6.39 -27.07 -14.42
N THR A 164 -7.48 -26.36 -14.75
CA THR A 164 -8.89 -26.82 -14.69
C THR A 164 -9.42 -27.18 -13.29
N ILE A 165 -8.70 -26.79 -12.24
CA ILE A 165 -9.09 -26.89 -10.83
C ILE A 165 -9.13 -25.46 -10.28
N TYR A 166 -10.13 -25.14 -9.46
CA TYR A 166 -10.14 -23.85 -8.76
C TYR A 166 -9.02 -23.81 -7.71
N ASP A 167 -8.06 -22.91 -7.85
CA ASP A 167 -6.94 -22.73 -6.93
C ASP A 167 -6.39 -21.29 -6.83
N TYR A 168 -5.15 -21.03 -7.27
CA TYR A 168 -4.43 -19.77 -7.13
C TYR A 168 -4.15 -19.09 -8.48
N ASP A 169 -4.48 -19.77 -9.57
CA ASP A 169 -4.37 -19.27 -10.94
C ASP A 169 -5.73 -19.07 -11.61
N ASP A 170 -6.79 -18.95 -10.81
CA ASP A 170 -8.13 -18.75 -11.32
C ASP A 170 -8.34 -17.35 -11.88
N ASP A 171 -9.38 -17.22 -12.71
CA ASP A 171 -9.66 -15.98 -13.43
C ASP A 171 -11.16 -15.66 -13.36
N SER A 172 -11.48 -14.41 -13.64
CA SER A 172 -12.83 -13.94 -13.92
C SER A 172 -13.18 -14.19 -15.39
N ASN A 173 -14.44 -14.49 -15.69
CA ASN A 173 -14.90 -14.46 -17.09
C ASN A 173 -15.39 -13.08 -17.54
N GLY A 174 -15.22 -12.05 -16.70
CA GLY A 174 -15.64 -10.66 -16.93
C GLY A 174 -17.15 -10.41 -16.82
N SER A 175 -17.97 -11.40 -16.49
CA SER A 175 -19.37 -11.18 -16.14
C SER A 175 -19.44 -10.73 -14.68
N THR A 176 -19.88 -9.50 -14.43
CA THR A 176 -19.94 -8.91 -13.10
C THR A 176 -21.09 -9.48 -12.26
N ASP A 177 -20.97 -9.35 -10.95
CA ASP A 177 -22.03 -9.63 -9.97
C ASP A 177 -22.63 -11.05 -10.08
N CYS A 178 -21.74 -12.05 -10.15
CA CYS A 178 -22.16 -13.45 -10.20
C CYS A 178 -21.81 -14.25 -8.95
N PHE A 179 -20.60 -14.02 -8.42
CA PHE A 179 -20.03 -14.83 -7.35
C PHE A 179 -19.14 -13.99 -6.45
N GLY A 180 -18.04 -13.47 -6.99
CA GLY A 180 -17.06 -12.67 -6.26
C GLY A 180 -15.95 -13.51 -5.60
N SER A 181 -14.73 -12.98 -5.65
CA SER A 181 -13.51 -13.57 -5.10
C SER A 181 -12.76 -12.54 -4.27
N MET A 182 -12.34 -12.91 -3.05
CA MET A 182 -11.41 -12.14 -2.23
C MET A 182 -10.41 -13.11 -1.60
N GLN A 183 -9.41 -13.49 -2.39
CA GLN A 183 -8.40 -14.46 -1.99
C GLN A 183 -6.97 -13.94 -2.11
N ILE A 184 -6.11 -14.37 -1.17
CA ILE A 184 -4.67 -14.16 -1.23
C ILE A 184 -3.98 -15.51 -1.23
N HIS A 185 -3.00 -15.69 -2.12
CA HIS A 185 -2.24 -16.94 -2.28
C HIS A 185 -0.74 -16.70 -2.19
N TYR A 186 0.01 -17.75 -1.84
CA TYR A 186 1.46 -17.79 -1.97
C TYR A 186 1.96 -19.21 -2.24
N GLY A 187 2.79 -19.38 -3.27
CA GLY A 187 3.39 -20.68 -3.60
C GLY A 187 2.36 -21.77 -3.88
N GLY A 188 1.24 -21.42 -4.50
CA GLY A 188 0.12 -22.32 -4.82
C GLY A 188 -0.82 -22.64 -3.65
N GLN A 189 -0.63 -22.01 -2.48
CA GLN A 189 -1.49 -22.20 -1.31
C GLN A 189 -2.34 -20.96 -1.04
N THR A 190 -3.60 -21.16 -0.66
CA THR A 190 -4.48 -20.09 -0.20
C THR A 190 -4.07 -19.68 1.22
N ILE A 191 -3.91 -18.38 1.44
CA ILE A 191 -3.62 -17.76 2.74
C ILE A 191 -4.94 -17.49 3.47
N PHE A 192 -5.87 -16.83 2.80
CA PHE A 192 -7.28 -16.71 3.22
C PHE A 192 -8.17 -16.57 2.00
N ALA A 193 -9.46 -16.84 2.19
CA ALA A 193 -10.50 -16.65 1.20
C ALA A 193 -11.80 -16.16 1.83
N PHE A 194 -12.47 -15.26 1.11
CA PHE A 194 -13.89 -14.96 1.24
C PHE A 194 -14.44 -14.84 -0.17
N ASN A 195 -15.46 -15.61 -0.55
CA ASN A 195 -16.01 -15.62 -1.92
C ASN A 195 -17.55 -15.70 -1.87
N GLY A 196 -18.19 -15.53 -3.03
CA GLY A 196 -19.59 -15.93 -3.23
C GLY A 196 -20.64 -14.91 -2.77
N TRP A 197 -20.24 -13.72 -2.31
CA TRP A 197 -21.16 -12.70 -1.77
C TRP A 197 -22.13 -12.11 -2.78
N SER A 198 -21.94 -12.34 -4.08
CA SER A 198 -22.86 -11.90 -5.13
C SER A 198 -23.80 -13.03 -5.60
N ALA A 199 -23.57 -14.27 -5.15
CA ALA A 199 -24.36 -15.44 -5.58
C ALA A 199 -25.71 -15.61 -4.86
N ALA A 200 -25.97 -14.86 -3.78
CA ALA A 200 -27.19 -14.91 -2.97
C ALA A 200 -27.47 -16.22 -2.21
N ASN A 201 -26.64 -17.27 -2.34
CA ASN A 201 -26.95 -18.57 -1.75
C ASN A 201 -25.74 -19.45 -1.35
N ALA A 202 -24.51 -19.02 -1.62
CA ALA A 202 -23.33 -19.88 -1.47
C ALA A 202 -22.04 -19.08 -1.22
N ASP A 203 -21.93 -18.49 -0.03
CA ASP A 203 -20.71 -17.80 0.39
C ASP A 203 -19.65 -18.77 0.93
N ASP A 204 -18.40 -18.53 0.55
CA ASP A 204 -17.24 -19.32 0.93
C ASP A 204 -16.34 -18.56 1.89
N PHE A 205 -15.72 -19.25 2.84
CA PHE A 205 -14.78 -18.64 3.76
C PHE A 205 -13.74 -19.61 4.28
N GLY A 206 -12.51 -19.14 4.44
CA GLY A 206 -11.47 -19.97 5.00
C GLY A 206 -10.13 -19.30 5.26
N VAL A 207 -9.33 -19.99 6.07
CA VAL A 207 -7.95 -19.64 6.42
C VAL A 207 -7.06 -20.84 6.11
N GLY A 208 -6.08 -20.64 5.22
CA GLY A 208 -5.27 -21.71 4.63
C GLY A 208 -5.98 -22.41 3.46
N SER A 209 -5.27 -23.28 2.74
CA SER A 209 -5.88 -24.12 1.68
C SER A 209 -6.96 -25.05 2.20
N GLN A 210 -7.98 -25.30 1.37
CA GLN A 210 -9.06 -26.22 1.69
C GLN A 210 -8.56 -27.68 1.64
N PRO A 211 -8.97 -28.53 2.60
CA PRO A 211 -8.46 -29.90 2.68
C PRO A 211 -9.08 -30.89 1.69
N VAL A 212 -10.21 -30.54 1.05
CA VAL A 212 -11.00 -31.45 0.18
C VAL A 212 -11.61 -30.63 -0.97
N ALA A 213 -11.76 -31.25 -2.15
CA ALA A 213 -12.28 -30.65 -3.38
C ALA A 213 -11.28 -29.70 -4.06
N HIS A 214 -11.50 -28.40 -3.97
CA HIS A 214 -10.63 -27.40 -4.57
C HIS A 214 -9.48 -27.07 -3.60
N PRO A 215 -8.25 -26.81 -4.08
CA PRO A 215 -7.17 -26.34 -3.20
C PRO A 215 -7.45 -24.99 -2.51
N ASP A 216 -8.26 -24.14 -3.14
CA ASP A 216 -8.80 -22.92 -2.57
C ASP A 216 -10.21 -23.15 -1.97
N TRP A 217 -10.92 -22.07 -1.60
CA TRP A 217 -12.26 -22.20 -1.00
C TRP A 217 -13.41 -22.02 -1.98
N THR A 218 -13.14 -21.91 -3.28
CA THR A 218 -14.17 -21.63 -4.28
C THR A 218 -15.25 -22.74 -4.29
N PHE A 219 -16.51 -22.31 -4.20
CA PHE A 219 -17.72 -23.15 -4.12
C PHE A 219 -17.83 -24.05 -2.87
N ALA A 220 -17.14 -23.71 -1.78
CA ALA A 220 -17.22 -24.45 -0.52
C ALA A 220 -18.59 -24.32 0.21
N ALA A 221 -19.32 -23.22 -0.02
CA ALA A 221 -20.60 -22.85 0.60
C ALA A 221 -20.63 -23.07 2.12
N ASN A 222 -19.57 -22.63 2.81
CA ASN A 222 -19.26 -23.02 4.18
C ASN A 222 -19.29 -21.87 5.19
N VAL A 223 -19.63 -20.63 4.80
CA VAL A 223 -19.71 -19.49 5.72
C VAL A 223 -20.59 -19.77 6.96
N ALA A 224 -21.70 -20.48 6.80
CA ALA A 224 -22.60 -20.83 7.90
C ALA A 224 -22.00 -21.84 8.92
N GLN A 225 -20.86 -22.45 8.61
CA GLN A 225 -20.18 -23.42 9.46
C GLN A 225 -19.24 -22.78 10.51
N TYR A 226 -19.07 -21.46 10.44
CA TYR A 226 -18.23 -20.70 11.34
C TYR A 226 -19.05 -19.87 12.33
N ALA A 227 -18.78 -20.06 13.61
CA ALA A 227 -19.32 -19.24 14.69
C ALA A 227 -18.63 -17.86 14.76
N VAL A 228 -17.36 -17.80 14.37
CA VAL A 228 -16.61 -16.55 14.16
C VAL A 228 -16.04 -16.58 12.75
N LYS A 229 -16.26 -15.50 12.01
CA LYS A 229 -15.77 -15.29 10.64
C LYS A 229 -15.57 -13.80 10.44
N ASN A 230 -14.45 -13.26 10.89
CA ASN A 230 -14.21 -11.82 10.76
C ASN A 230 -13.04 -11.60 9.79
N VAL A 231 -13.21 -10.60 8.93
CA VAL A 231 -12.14 -10.03 8.12
C VAL A 231 -11.96 -8.60 8.59
N TYR A 232 -10.74 -8.27 9.00
CA TYR A 232 -10.33 -6.92 9.34
C TYR A 232 -9.33 -6.47 8.29
N VAL A 233 -9.58 -5.30 7.71
CA VAL A 233 -8.67 -4.65 6.79
C VAL A 233 -8.01 -3.50 7.51
N PHE A 234 -6.70 -3.47 7.46
CA PHE A 234 -5.88 -2.44 8.05
C PHE A 234 -5.05 -1.77 6.97
N VAL A 235 -4.74 -0.51 7.18
CA VAL A 235 -3.78 0.22 6.35
C VAL A 235 -2.61 0.64 7.21
N GLN A 236 -1.41 0.48 6.68
CA GLN A 236 -0.25 1.13 7.23
C GLN A 236 -0.18 2.51 6.60
N PRO A 237 -0.23 3.60 7.39
CA PRO A 237 0.31 4.86 6.93
C PRO A 237 1.64 4.59 6.25
N LEU A 238 1.86 5.22 5.10
CA LEU A 238 3.11 5.17 4.39
C LEU A 238 4.13 5.81 5.32
N ASP A 239 4.79 4.97 6.10
CA ASP A 239 5.77 5.41 7.06
C ASP A 239 7.05 4.60 6.84
N PRO A 240 7.98 5.17 6.06
CA PRO A 240 9.40 4.89 6.16
C PRO A 240 9.90 5.22 7.59
N GLN A 241 9.44 4.52 8.64
CA GLN A 241 9.43 5.04 10.03
C GLN A 241 10.77 5.55 10.59
N ALA A 242 11.92 5.18 10.01
CA ALA A 242 13.20 5.76 10.41
C ALA A 242 13.66 6.95 9.52
N GLU A 243 13.09 7.09 8.32
CA GLU A 243 13.46 8.02 7.26
C GLU A 243 12.56 9.27 7.18
N THR A 244 11.27 9.14 7.48
CA THR A 244 10.25 10.21 7.46
C THR A 244 10.05 10.90 8.81
N ALA A 245 10.82 10.53 9.84
CA ALA A 245 10.68 11.10 11.18
C ALA A 245 10.72 12.65 11.18
N GLY A 246 9.60 13.25 11.57
CA GLY A 246 9.40 14.70 11.58
C GLY A 246 9.08 15.33 10.22
N TYR A 247 8.77 14.54 9.19
CA TYR A 247 8.15 14.99 7.95
C TYR A 247 6.63 14.75 7.99
N GLN A 248 5.90 15.46 7.13
CA GLN A 248 4.47 15.30 6.89
C GLN A 248 4.24 15.04 5.40
N PRO A 249 3.39 14.07 5.01
CA PRO A 249 3.04 13.87 3.60
C PRO A 249 2.22 15.08 3.11
N VAL A 250 2.62 15.64 1.97
CA VAL A 250 1.93 16.76 1.31
C VAL A 250 1.20 16.32 0.05
N TYR A 251 1.81 15.44 -0.74
CA TYR A 251 1.23 14.93 -1.98
C TYR A 251 1.42 13.42 -2.09
N ALA A 252 0.44 12.72 -2.66
CA ALA A 252 0.59 11.36 -3.14
C ALA A 252 0.09 11.29 -4.58
N LEU A 253 0.85 10.62 -5.44
CA LEU A 253 0.58 10.50 -6.87
C LEU A 253 0.76 9.04 -7.29
N ASP A 254 -0.34 8.39 -7.68
CA ASP A 254 -0.29 7.19 -8.51
C ASP A 254 -0.05 7.63 -9.96
N ILE A 255 1.13 7.30 -10.49
CA ILE A 255 1.59 7.81 -11.79
C ILE A 255 0.89 7.03 -12.90
N PRO A 256 0.23 7.67 -13.88
CA PRO A 256 -0.45 6.96 -14.96
C PRO A 256 0.50 6.13 -15.83
N SER A 257 0.00 5.01 -16.38
CA SER A 257 0.75 4.15 -17.31
C SER A 257 0.88 4.72 -18.73
N GLY A 258 -0.03 5.62 -19.11
CA GLY A 258 -0.15 6.18 -20.44
C GLY A 258 0.31 7.63 -20.55
N ALA A 259 0.03 8.24 -21.69
CA ALA A 259 0.33 9.64 -21.92
C ALA A 259 -0.53 10.56 -21.04
N VAL A 260 0.09 11.64 -20.56
CA VAL A 260 -0.56 12.68 -19.75
C VAL A 260 -0.12 14.06 -20.24
N ASN A 261 -0.91 15.08 -19.94
CA ASN A 261 -0.53 16.47 -20.18
C ASN A 261 -0.91 17.36 -18.99
N TRP A 262 0.05 17.61 -18.11
CA TRP A 262 -0.13 18.39 -16.88
C TRP A 262 0.52 19.76 -16.98
N ASP A 263 -0.06 20.66 -17.77
CA ASP A 263 0.43 22.04 -17.97
C ASP A 263 -0.06 23.02 -16.88
N THR A 264 -0.90 22.56 -15.96
CA THR A 264 -1.37 23.32 -14.80
C THR A 264 -1.38 22.45 -13.55
N ALA A 265 -1.16 23.04 -12.38
CA ALA A 265 -1.16 22.31 -11.11
C ALA A 265 -2.48 21.53 -10.84
N ALA A 266 -3.61 22.00 -11.38
CA ALA A 266 -4.92 21.34 -11.24
C ALA A 266 -5.06 20.06 -12.08
N GLN A 267 -4.20 19.86 -13.09
CA GLN A 267 -4.22 18.65 -13.93
C GLN A 267 -3.45 17.49 -13.31
N VAL A 268 -2.59 17.74 -12.31
CA VAL A 268 -1.85 16.68 -11.63
C VAL A 268 -2.81 15.92 -10.70
N PRO A 269 -3.06 14.62 -10.94
CA PRO A 269 -4.09 13.85 -10.26
C PRO A 269 -3.58 13.32 -8.92
N TYR A 270 -3.26 14.21 -7.98
CA TYR A 270 -2.85 13.79 -6.65
C TYR A 270 -4.00 13.07 -5.93
N SER A 271 -3.74 11.87 -5.42
CA SER A 271 -4.66 11.14 -4.54
C SER A 271 -4.66 11.71 -3.12
N LEU A 272 -3.61 12.42 -2.74
CA LEU A 272 -3.51 13.19 -1.50
C LEU A 272 -3.00 14.60 -1.80
N ASN A 273 -3.63 15.63 -1.23
CA ASN A 273 -3.15 17.01 -1.28
C ASN A 273 -3.40 17.73 0.05
N ASN A 274 -2.41 17.66 0.93
CA ASN A 274 -2.46 18.25 2.28
C ASN A 274 -1.91 19.68 2.34
N THR A 275 -1.69 20.35 1.20
CA THR A 275 -1.08 21.70 1.21
C THR A 275 -1.87 22.72 2.04
N ALA A 276 -3.19 22.61 2.08
CA ALA A 276 -4.06 23.48 2.88
C ALA A 276 -3.89 23.28 4.39
N LEU A 277 -3.37 22.14 4.83
CA LEU A 277 -3.15 21.81 6.25
C LEU A 277 -1.81 22.33 6.77
N LEU A 278 -0.93 22.83 5.89
CA LEU A 278 0.43 23.22 6.23
C LEU A 278 0.57 24.74 6.36
N GLY A 279 0.69 25.23 7.59
CA GLY A 279 0.85 26.65 7.91
C GLY A 279 2.25 27.00 8.40
N GLY A 280 3.24 27.07 7.52
CA GLY A 280 4.62 27.44 7.89
C GLY A 280 5.64 27.24 6.77
N PRO A 281 6.82 27.88 6.88
CA PRO A 281 7.89 27.70 5.90
C PRO A 281 8.41 26.26 5.91
N ILE A 282 8.71 25.73 4.73
CA ILE A 282 9.27 24.40 4.56
C ILE A 282 10.79 24.47 4.57
N SER A 283 11.43 23.67 5.43
CA SER A 283 12.88 23.57 5.55
C SER A 283 13.46 22.39 4.79
N ARG A 284 12.69 21.31 4.58
CA ARG A 284 13.12 20.13 3.80
C ARG A 284 12.03 19.54 2.93
N TYR A 285 12.45 19.02 1.78
CA TYR A 285 11.63 18.18 0.91
C TYR A 285 12.08 16.72 1.04
N GLY A 286 11.12 15.80 0.96
CA GLY A 286 11.34 14.35 0.92
C GLY A 286 10.49 13.74 -0.19
N TYR A 287 11.06 12.78 -0.90
CA TYR A 287 10.41 12.06 -1.99
C TYR A 287 10.55 10.57 -1.72
N TYR A 288 9.42 9.89 -1.63
CA TYR A 288 9.35 8.44 -1.62
C TYR A 288 8.81 7.99 -2.96
N VAL A 289 9.60 7.26 -3.75
CA VAL A 289 9.18 6.73 -5.05
C VAL A 289 9.30 5.22 -5.03
N GLU A 290 8.27 4.54 -5.49
CA GLU A 290 8.24 3.09 -5.56
C GLU A 290 7.73 2.58 -6.89
N LEU A 291 8.39 1.52 -7.36
CA LEU A 291 8.16 0.89 -8.63
C LEU A 291 8.11 -0.62 -8.46
N VAL A 292 7.20 -1.28 -9.16
CA VAL A 292 7.28 -2.73 -9.37
C VAL A 292 7.57 -3.02 -10.84
N SER A 293 8.69 -3.68 -11.11
CA SER A 293 9.11 -4.07 -12.45
C SER A 293 9.57 -5.52 -12.49
N GLY A 294 9.00 -6.30 -13.42
CA GLY A 294 9.32 -7.73 -13.57
C GLY A 294 9.13 -8.53 -12.27
N GLY A 295 8.11 -8.19 -11.48
CA GLY A 295 7.82 -8.83 -10.19
C GLY A 295 8.72 -8.40 -9.02
N ASN A 296 9.62 -7.43 -9.23
CA ASN A 296 10.50 -6.91 -8.19
C ASN A 296 10.02 -5.54 -7.72
N PHE A 297 9.89 -5.40 -6.40
CA PHE A 297 9.54 -4.15 -5.74
C PHE A 297 10.79 -3.36 -5.39
N TYR A 298 10.86 -2.14 -5.90
CA TYR A 298 11.92 -1.18 -5.62
C TYR A 298 11.36 0.10 -5.06
N TRP A 299 12.06 0.71 -4.11
CA TRP A 299 11.72 1.99 -3.54
C TRP A 299 12.96 2.83 -3.29
N VAL A 300 12.81 4.15 -3.35
CA VAL A 300 13.79 5.11 -2.87
C VAL A 300 13.11 6.15 -2.00
N TRP A 301 13.71 6.44 -0.85
CA TRP A 301 13.50 7.66 -0.09
C TRP A 301 14.67 8.60 -0.39
N ALA A 302 14.37 9.80 -0.83
CA ALA A 302 15.36 10.86 -0.99
C ALA A 302 14.88 12.15 -0.33
N SER A 303 15.68 12.75 0.55
CA SER A 303 15.36 14.03 1.18
C SER A 303 16.51 15.02 1.10
N MET A 304 16.19 16.30 1.05
CA MET A 304 17.15 17.39 0.88
C MET A 304 16.65 18.68 1.54
N ALA A 305 17.48 19.71 1.57
CA ALA A 305 17.01 21.07 1.85
C ALA A 305 15.86 21.46 0.89
N ALA A 306 14.86 22.17 1.40
CA ALA A 306 13.74 22.60 0.56
C ALA A 306 14.22 23.55 -0.54
N LEU A 307 13.69 23.36 -1.75
CA LEU A 307 13.96 24.24 -2.90
C LEU A 307 13.20 25.58 -2.77
N HIS A 308 12.10 25.56 -2.02
CA HIS A 308 11.25 26.74 -1.78
C HIS A 308 10.56 26.60 -0.41
N PRO A 309 10.28 27.70 0.32
CA PRO A 309 9.62 27.64 1.62
C PRO A 309 8.12 27.28 1.59
N SER A 310 7.54 26.96 0.43
CA SER A 310 6.10 26.69 0.29
C SER A 310 5.87 25.23 -0.07
N ALA A 311 4.98 24.57 0.66
CA ALA A 311 4.62 23.17 0.42
C ALA A 311 3.98 22.93 -0.98
N VAL A 312 3.33 23.96 -1.55
CA VAL A 312 2.74 23.90 -2.89
C VAL A 312 3.80 23.65 -3.97
N LYS A 313 5.06 24.05 -3.70
CA LYS A 313 6.19 23.94 -4.63
C LYS A 313 6.99 22.64 -4.46
N ALA A 314 6.48 21.68 -3.69
CA ALA A 314 7.19 20.44 -3.40
C ALA A 314 6.87 19.30 -4.39
N GLY A 315 5.71 19.34 -5.05
CA GLY A 315 5.23 18.29 -5.98
C GLY A 315 5.79 18.41 -7.40
N ILE A 316 5.04 17.91 -8.38
CA ILE A 316 5.34 18.03 -9.82
C ILE A 316 5.55 19.51 -10.18
N PRO A 317 6.69 19.88 -10.80
CA PRO A 317 7.09 21.27 -11.04
C PRO A 317 6.44 21.83 -12.31
N VAL A 318 5.11 21.99 -12.30
CA VAL A 318 4.33 22.38 -13.49
C VAL A 318 4.70 23.75 -14.05
N ASP A 319 4.93 24.75 -13.20
CA ASP A 319 5.29 26.12 -13.62
C ASP A 319 6.58 26.61 -12.92
N ASP A 320 7.29 25.69 -12.29
CA ASP A 320 8.44 25.99 -11.44
C ASP A 320 9.71 25.45 -12.07
N VAL A 321 10.78 26.25 -12.02
CA VAL A 321 12.10 25.82 -12.47
C VAL A 321 13.02 25.74 -11.26
N PHE A 322 13.42 24.52 -10.90
CA PHE A 322 14.52 24.27 -9.99
C PHE A 322 15.57 23.45 -10.72
N ASP A 323 16.64 24.13 -11.11
CA ASP A 323 17.81 23.52 -11.74
C ASP A 323 19.04 23.87 -10.90
N GLY A 324 19.65 22.86 -10.29
CA GLY A 324 20.94 23.04 -9.65
C GLY A 324 21.17 22.22 -8.40
N ALA A 325 22.29 22.52 -7.75
CA ALA A 325 22.80 21.75 -6.63
C ALA A 325 21.89 21.84 -5.39
N VAL A 326 21.75 20.72 -4.70
CA VAL A 326 20.97 20.61 -3.46
C VAL A 326 21.83 20.10 -2.32
N ASN A 327 21.54 20.60 -1.13
CA ASN A 327 22.31 20.30 0.08
C ASN A 327 21.57 19.35 1.00
N ASN A 328 22.32 18.67 1.87
CA ASN A 328 21.82 17.77 2.90
C ASN A 328 20.99 16.61 2.31
N LEU A 329 21.43 16.09 1.17
CA LEU A 329 20.82 14.95 0.49
C LEU A 329 21.00 13.68 1.32
N THR A 330 19.90 13.00 1.61
CA THR A 330 19.88 11.68 2.25
C THR A 330 19.09 10.74 1.37
N ILE A 331 19.67 9.59 1.02
CA ILE A 331 19.05 8.55 0.19
C ILE A 331 19.03 7.25 0.97
N LYS A 332 17.87 6.61 1.03
CA LYS A 332 17.72 5.21 1.45
C LYS A 332 16.89 4.46 0.40
N THR A 333 17.18 3.19 0.18
CA THR A 333 16.60 2.44 -0.93
C THR A 333 16.89 0.95 -0.77
N ASN A 334 16.05 0.10 -1.37
CA ASN A 334 16.37 -1.29 -1.64
C ASN A 334 16.84 -1.53 -3.10
N HIS A 335 16.91 -0.49 -3.93
CA HIS A 335 17.31 -0.61 -5.33
C HIS A 335 18.82 -0.82 -5.44
N PRO A 336 19.30 -1.93 -6.04
CA PRO A 336 20.72 -2.29 -6.03
C PRO A 336 21.60 -1.33 -6.84
N GLY A 337 21.01 -0.58 -7.77
CA GLY A 337 21.70 0.41 -8.61
C GLY A 337 21.85 1.80 -7.99
N ILE A 338 21.33 2.04 -6.77
CA ILE A 338 21.40 3.35 -6.11
C ILE A 338 22.27 3.21 -4.87
N THR A 339 23.25 4.11 -4.71
CA THR A 339 24.09 4.16 -3.50
C THR A 339 23.41 5.02 -2.43
N PRO A 340 23.09 4.47 -1.24
CA PRO A 340 22.59 5.28 -0.12
C PRO A 340 23.60 6.33 0.33
N VAL A 341 23.12 7.52 0.68
CA VAL A 341 23.95 8.62 1.21
C VAL A 341 23.24 9.26 2.40
N THR A 342 23.98 9.97 3.25
CA THR A 342 23.40 10.70 4.39
C THR A 342 24.06 12.07 4.47
N ASN A 343 23.25 13.12 4.53
CA ASN A 343 23.70 14.52 4.60
C ASN A 343 24.77 14.90 3.55
N SER A 344 24.63 14.37 2.33
CA SER A 344 25.53 14.66 1.21
C SER A 344 25.28 16.06 0.64
N SER A 345 26.35 16.70 0.17
CA SER A 345 26.29 17.95 -0.61
C SER A 345 26.36 17.69 -2.13
N GLY A 346 26.39 16.43 -2.55
CA GLY A 346 26.51 16.03 -3.95
C GLY A 346 25.18 15.88 -4.68
N GLY A 347 24.09 16.51 -4.21
CA GLY A 347 22.81 16.41 -4.89
C GLY A 347 22.65 17.45 -6.00
N LYS A 348 21.85 17.13 -7.03
CA LYS A 348 21.33 18.10 -8.02
C LYS A 348 19.87 17.75 -8.32
N VAL A 349 19.04 18.76 -8.57
CA VAL A 349 17.71 18.55 -9.16
C VAL A 349 17.61 19.20 -10.53
N GLU A 350 16.73 18.61 -11.32
CA GLU A 350 16.30 19.09 -12.61
C GLU A 350 14.78 19.03 -12.67
N PHE A 351 14.12 20.09 -12.20
CA PHE A 351 12.67 20.18 -12.02
C PHE A 351 12.12 21.33 -12.88
N TRP A 352 11.32 21.04 -13.90
CA TRP A 352 10.71 22.04 -14.82
C TRP A 352 9.66 21.41 -15.73
N SER A 353 8.80 22.21 -16.39
CA SER A 353 7.88 21.75 -17.46
C SER A 353 8.47 21.77 -18.88
N ASN A 354 9.66 22.36 -19.02
CA ASN A 354 10.25 22.74 -20.29
C ASN A 354 10.59 21.54 -21.20
N CYS A 355 10.87 21.84 -22.47
CA CYS A 355 11.53 20.93 -23.40
C CYS A 355 12.97 20.69 -22.93
N TYR A 356 13.47 19.47 -23.16
CA TYR A 356 14.88 19.15 -22.96
C TYR A 356 15.77 19.72 -24.06
N SER A 357 16.98 20.10 -23.67
CA SER A 357 18.14 20.22 -24.53
C SER A 357 19.33 19.55 -23.86
N VAL A 358 20.16 18.88 -24.64
CA VAL A 358 21.31 18.13 -24.10
C VAL A 358 22.34 19.07 -23.47
N GLY A 359 22.97 18.59 -22.41
CA GLY A 359 24.11 19.20 -21.76
C GLY A 359 25.41 19.14 -22.58
N ALA A 360 26.54 19.40 -21.89
CA ALA A 360 27.85 19.56 -22.52
C ALA A 360 28.40 18.26 -23.14
N ASN A 361 27.90 17.11 -22.70
CA ASN A 361 28.31 15.79 -23.17
C ASN A 361 27.46 15.25 -24.35
N ASN A 362 26.44 16.00 -24.80
CA ASN A 362 25.47 15.60 -25.83
C ASN A 362 24.68 14.31 -25.51
N VAL A 363 24.46 14.03 -24.22
CA VAL A 363 23.65 12.92 -23.71
C VAL A 363 22.61 13.52 -22.77
N TYR A 364 21.37 13.05 -22.84
CA TYR A 364 20.38 13.39 -21.81
C TYR A 364 20.75 12.68 -20.51
N ASP A 365 21.24 13.45 -19.53
CA ASP A 365 21.68 12.97 -18.23
C ASP A 365 21.55 14.02 -17.10
N TYR A 366 22.54 14.17 -16.24
CA TYR A 366 22.52 15.04 -15.07
C TYR A 366 22.91 16.50 -15.38
N ASP A 367 23.33 16.79 -16.62
CA ASP A 367 23.74 18.12 -17.06
C ASP A 367 22.85 18.72 -18.15
N ASP A 368 21.59 18.27 -18.22
CA ASP A 368 20.62 18.75 -19.19
C ASP A 368 20.20 20.21 -18.95
N ASP A 369 19.91 20.89 -20.06
CA ASP A 369 19.47 22.27 -20.11
C ASP A 369 18.01 22.34 -20.58
N THR A 370 17.35 23.46 -20.29
CA THR A 370 15.97 23.70 -20.75
C THR A 370 15.89 24.51 -22.03
N ALA A 371 14.90 24.18 -22.87
CA ALA A 371 14.51 24.97 -24.04
C ALA A 371 13.10 25.58 -23.86
N GLY A 372 12.19 25.43 -24.83
CA GLY A 372 10.83 25.99 -24.76
C GLY A 372 10.04 25.53 -23.52
N THR A 373 9.00 26.26 -23.13
CA THR A 373 8.16 25.96 -21.94
C THR A 373 7.06 24.95 -22.24
N ASP A 374 6.54 24.26 -21.21
CA ASP A 374 5.36 23.37 -21.23
C ASP A 374 5.34 22.41 -22.42
N CYS A 375 6.34 21.54 -22.43
CA CYS A 375 6.67 20.76 -23.61
C CYS A 375 7.00 19.31 -23.31
N TYR A 376 7.75 19.05 -22.24
CA TYR A 376 8.12 17.67 -21.89
C TYR A 376 7.96 17.45 -20.40
N GLY A 377 8.65 18.26 -19.61
CA GLY A 377 8.63 18.16 -18.16
C GLY A 377 9.68 17.19 -17.63
N SER A 378 10.37 17.64 -16.58
CA SER A 378 11.39 16.91 -15.83
C SER A 378 11.11 17.03 -14.34
N MET A 379 11.28 15.93 -13.63
CA MET A 379 11.41 15.90 -12.18
C MET A 379 12.44 14.84 -11.81
N GLN A 380 13.70 15.23 -11.89
CA GLN A 380 14.84 14.34 -11.67
C GLN A 380 15.68 14.78 -10.48
N LEU A 381 16.08 13.82 -9.66
CA LEU A 381 17.03 14.03 -8.56
C LEU A 381 18.26 13.17 -8.80
N PHE A 382 19.43 13.78 -8.64
CA PHE A 382 20.73 13.15 -8.85
C PHE A 382 21.57 13.13 -7.56
N SER A 383 22.47 12.15 -7.47
CA SER A 383 23.56 12.08 -6.50
C SER A 383 24.88 11.93 -7.25
N GLY A 384 25.64 13.02 -7.33
CA GLY A 384 26.71 13.18 -8.30
C GLY A 384 26.12 13.21 -9.71
N THR A 385 26.60 12.34 -10.58
CA THR A 385 26.11 12.17 -11.96
C THR A 385 25.12 11.01 -12.10
N ASN A 386 24.67 10.42 -10.98
CA ASN A 386 23.77 9.27 -11.01
C ASN A 386 22.36 9.69 -10.67
N THR A 387 21.41 9.25 -11.49
CA THR A 387 19.98 9.40 -11.25
C THR A 387 19.58 8.65 -10.00
N VAL A 388 18.81 9.30 -9.13
CA VAL A 388 18.19 8.70 -7.93
C VAL A 388 16.78 8.27 -8.29
N PHE A 389 15.97 9.21 -8.76
CA PHE A 389 14.69 8.96 -9.40
C PHE A 389 14.49 9.93 -10.56
N ALA A 390 13.64 9.53 -11.50
CA ALA A 390 13.20 10.36 -12.62
C ALA A 390 11.69 10.22 -12.83
N LEU A 391 11.05 11.33 -13.20
CA LEU A 391 9.67 11.41 -13.65
C LEU A 391 9.55 12.51 -14.72
N ASN A 392 9.52 12.11 -16.00
CA ASN A 392 9.58 13.04 -17.13
C ASN A 392 8.38 12.84 -18.09
N ALA A 393 8.29 13.68 -19.12
CA ALA A 393 7.28 13.61 -20.18
C ALA A 393 5.83 13.89 -19.72
N TRP A 394 5.63 14.42 -18.51
CA TRP A 394 4.29 14.69 -17.97
C TRP A 394 3.58 15.91 -18.59
N SER A 395 4.29 16.77 -19.31
CA SER A 395 3.75 17.89 -20.11
C SER A 395 3.77 17.59 -21.63
N TYR A 396 4.13 16.36 -22.02
CA TYR A 396 4.32 16.02 -23.44
C TYR A 396 3.03 15.61 -24.17
N GLY A 397 2.10 14.92 -23.49
CA GLY A 397 0.79 14.56 -24.03
C GLY A 397 0.74 13.46 -25.09
N THR A 398 1.88 12.98 -25.62
CA THR A 398 1.89 12.03 -26.77
C THR A 398 2.47 10.65 -26.49
N THR A 399 3.37 10.51 -25.52
CA THR A 399 3.93 9.21 -25.11
C THR A 399 3.64 8.93 -23.65
N ALA A 400 3.78 7.67 -23.24
CA ALA A 400 3.79 7.34 -21.81
C ALA A 400 4.85 8.16 -21.08
N VAL A 401 4.58 8.44 -19.81
CA VAL A 401 5.50 9.09 -18.88
C VAL A 401 6.80 8.30 -18.76
N ASP A 402 7.92 9.00 -18.61
CA ASP A 402 9.21 8.39 -18.31
C ASP A 402 9.34 8.25 -16.79
N ILE A 403 9.74 7.08 -16.29
CA ILE A 403 9.89 6.86 -14.86
C ILE A 403 11.01 5.88 -14.57
N GLY A 404 11.77 6.14 -13.49
CA GLY A 404 12.84 5.24 -13.12
C GLY A 404 13.48 5.50 -11.77
N LEU A 405 14.16 4.47 -11.27
CA LEU A 405 15.00 4.49 -10.07
C LEU A 405 16.42 4.10 -10.48
N GLY A 406 17.42 4.89 -10.08
CA GLY A 406 18.80 4.67 -10.52
C GLY A 406 19.03 5.07 -11.98
N ASN A 407 20.24 4.85 -12.48
CA ASN A 407 20.53 5.10 -13.90
C ASN A 407 19.75 4.12 -14.79
N SER A 408 19.15 4.65 -15.85
CA SER A 408 18.55 3.85 -16.92
C SER A 408 19.59 2.93 -17.57
N PRO A 409 19.21 1.69 -17.93
CA PRO A 409 20.05 0.84 -18.77
C PRO A 409 20.08 1.27 -20.24
N GLY A 410 19.26 2.26 -20.63
CA GLY A 410 19.17 2.81 -21.97
C GLY A 410 20.25 3.84 -22.31
N PRO A 411 20.12 4.54 -23.45
CA PRO A 411 21.08 5.54 -23.89
C PRO A 411 21.08 6.84 -23.08
N HIS A 412 20.00 7.10 -22.31
CA HIS A 412 19.81 8.29 -21.49
C HIS A 412 19.71 7.86 -20.02
N PRO A 413 20.81 7.98 -19.22
CA PRO A 413 20.88 7.52 -17.83
C PRO A 413 19.81 8.10 -16.91
N ASP A 414 19.26 9.24 -17.25
CA ASP A 414 18.24 9.98 -16.51
C ASP A 414 16.79 9.60 -16.86
N TRP A 415 16.62 8.58 -17.72
CA TRP A 415 15.34 8.07 -18.23
C TRP A 415 14.63 8.95 -19.25
N THR A 416 15.22 10.04 -19.70
CA THR A 416 14.59 10.90 -20.72
C THR A 416 14.31 10.12 -22.00
N PHE A 417 13.07 10.23 -22.51
CA PHE A 417 12.53 9.50 -23.66
C PHE A 417 12.35 7.98 -23.46
N ALA A 418 12.31 7.48 -22.23
CA ALA A 418 12.13 6.06 -21.96
C ALA A 418 10.72 5.53 -22.31
N ALA A 419 9.69 6.37 -22.20
CA ALA A 419 8.26 6.07 -22.41
C ALA A 419 7.82 4.75 -21.75
N ASN A 420 8.24 4.53 -20.51
CA ASN A 420 8.28 3.22 -19.87
C ASN A 420 7.32 3.06 -18.68
N ALA A 421 6.49 4.06 -18.34
CA ALA A 421 5.53 3.94 -17.24
C ALA A 421 4.65 2.68 -17.35
N GLY A 422 4.23 2.30 -18.57
CA GLY A 422 3.44 1.08 -18.79
C GLY A 422 4.13 -0.24 -18.38
N ASN A 423 5.44 -0.25 -18.19
CA ASN A 423 6.20 -1.45 -17.82
C ASN A 423 6.15 -1.77 -16.32
N TYR A 424 5.61 -0.86 -15.51
CA TYR A 424 5.54 -1.01 -14.06
C TYR A 424 4.11 -1.36 -13.63
N SER A 425 3.93 -2.38 -12.80
CA SER A 425 2.59 -2.68 -12.25
C SER A 425 2.21 -1.73 -11.09
N ILE A 426 3.21 -1.20 -10.37
CA ILE A 426 3.05 -0.14 -9.38
C ILE A 426 3.97 1.02 -9.74
N ARG A 427 3.43 2.24 -9.71
CA ARG A 427 4.15 3.51 -9.91
C ARG A 427 3.59 4.55 -8.95
N ARG A 428 4.30 4.82 -7.86
CA ARG A 428 3.83 5.81 -6.88
C ARG A 428 4.94 6.72 -6.43
N MET A 429 4.61 8.00 -6.32
CA MET A 429 5.42 9.01 -5.64
C MET A 429 4.62 9.60 -4.49
N VAL A 430 5.23 9.67 -3.31
CA VAL A 430 4.70 10.44 -2.18
C VAL A 430 5.73 11.49 -1.79
N VAL A 431 5.25 12.73 -1.71
CA VAL A 431 6.04 13.91 -1.39
C VAL A 431 5.79 14.28 0.06
N TYR A 432 6.87 14.58 0.75
CA TYR A 432 6.92 14.90 2.15
C TYR A 432 7.60 16.25 2.35
N VAL A 433 7.19 16.95 3.39
CA VAL A 433 7.81 18.21 3.80
C VAL A 433 8.09 18.23 5.30
N LYS A 434 9.10 19.00 5.69
CA LYS A 434 9.40 19.30 7.09
C LYS A 434 9.38 20.81 7.29
N GLN A 435 8.66 21.27 8.31
CA GLN A 435 8.65 22.66 8.74
C GLN A 435 9.89 22.94 9.58
#